data_AF-A0A938LRT9-F1
#
_entry.id   AF-A0A938LRT9-F1
#
_cell.length_a   1.000
_cell.length_b   1.000
_cell.length_c   1.000
_cell.angle_alpha   90.00
_cell.angle_beta   90.00
_cell.angle_gamma   90.00
#
_symmetry.space_group_name_H-M   'P 1'
#
loop_
_entity.id
_entity.type
_entity.pdbx_description
1 polymer ?
#
loop_
_entity_poly.entity_id
_entity_poly.type
_entity_poly.pdbx_seq_one_letter_code
_entity_poly.pdbx_strand_id
1 'polypeptide(L)'
;MSTNLRRKAGVGPTAGEPTVVPLTALTQLDHLLKVASSISQDANKTWAEMWGELKRLATGGGLVVPEAERGFVPACGWPEFLEKFWLLKHYLDSIQRICDRK
;
A
#
# COMPACT_ATOMS: atom_id res chain seq x y z
N MET A 1 -77.66 20.89 -5.85
CA MET A 1 -76.64 20.11 -6.59
C MET A 1 -75.28 20.51 -6.05
N SER A 2 -74.68 19.62 -5.27
CA SER A 2 -73.40 19.81 -4.58
C SER A 2 -72.20 19.42 -5.44
N THR A 3 -71.04 19.91 -5.01
CA THR A 3 -69.65 19.42 -5.19
C THR A 3 -68.85 19.98 -6.37
N ASN A 4 -67.53 20.09 -6.34
CA ASN A 4 -66.53 20.56 -5.36
C ASN A 4 -65.16 20.42 -6.08
N LEU A 5 -64.23 21.32 -5.77
CA LEU A 5 -62.78 21.10 -5.70
C LEU A 5 -61.99 20.55 -6.91
N ARG A 6 -61.47 21.52 -7.69
CA ARG A 6 -60.03 21.81 -7.96
C ARG A 6 -59.01 20.66 -7.80
N ARG A 7 -58.50 20.23 -8.97
CA ARG A 7 -57.17 19.63 -9.35
C ARG A 7 -56.33 18.90 -8.28
N LYS A 8 -56.06 17.63 -8.58
CA LYS A 8 -55.12 16.72 -7.92
C LYS A 8 -53.70 16.82 -8.52
N ALA A 9 -52.72 16.82 -7.61
CA ALA A 9 -51.34 16.31 -7.68
C ALA A 9 -50.36 16.83 -8.77
N GLY A 10 -49.48 17.75 -8.34
CA GLY A 10 -48.11 17.82 -8.83
C GLY A 10 -47.16 17.43 -7.69
N VAL A 11 -46.74 16.16 -7.66
CA VAL A 11 -45.64 15.71 -6.81
C VAL A 11 -44.36 15.99 -7.60
N GLY A 12 -43.59 17.00 -7.18
CA GLY A 12 -42.26 17.26 -7.72
C GLY A 12 -41.28 16.14 -7.34
N PRO A 13 -40.23 15.92 -8.14
CA PRO A 13 -39.25 14.87 -7.86
C PRO A 13 -38.53 15.22 -6.56
N THR A 14 -38.69 14.36 -5.56
CA THR A 14 -37.90 14.40 -4.32
C THR A 14 -36.43 14.23 -4.71
N ALA A 15 -35.63 15.22 -4.33
CA ALA A 15 -34.18 15.24 -4.49
C ALA A 15 -33.61 13.88 -4.05
N GLY A 16 -32.90 13.23 -4.96
CA GLY A 16 -32.28 11.94 -4.71
C GLY A 16 -31.35 12.05 -3.52
N GLU A 17 -31.71 11.36 -2.44
CA GLU A 17 -30.73 11.01 -1.42
C GLU A 17 -29.60 10.26 -2.14
N PRO A 18 -28.33 10.67 -1.95
CA PRO A 18 -27.22 9.92 -2.51
C PRO A 18 -27.31 8.52 -1.91
N THR A 19 -27.68 7.56 -2.76
CA THR A 19 -27.74 6.15 -2.39
C THR A 19 -26.31 5.75 -2.09
N VAL A 20 -25.93 5.77 -0.81
CA VAL A 20 -24.66 5.25 -0.34
C VAL A 20 -24.75 3.75 -0.55
N VAL A 21 -24.34 3.30 -1.73
CA VAL A 21 -24.30 1.87 -2.05
C VAL A 21 -23.36 1.24 -1.03
N PRO A 22 -23.84 0.28 -0.20
CA PRO A 22 -22.96 -0.43 0.71
C PRO A 22 -21.89 -1.11 -0.13
N LEU A 23 -20.64 -0.69 0.04
CA LEU A 23 -19.52 -1.34 -0.62
C LEU A 23 -19.57 -2.82 -0.19
N THR A 24 -19.86 -3.72 -1.12
CA THR A 24 -19.92 -5.16 -0.80
C THR A 24 -18.55 -5.59 -0.26
N ALA A 25 -18.50 -6.61 0.61
CA ALA A 25 -17.24 -7.07 1.22
C ALA A 25 -16.15 -7.37 0.17
N LEU A 26 -16.55 -7.88 -1.00
CA LEU A 26 -15.64 -8.12 -2.14
C LEU A 26 -15.10 -6.82 -2.74
N THR A 27 -15.92 -5.78 -2.90
CA THR A 27 -15.45 -4.47 -3.37
C THR A 27 -14.52 -3.80 -2.36
N GLN A 28 -14.77 -3.97 -1.05
CA GLN A 28 -13.88 -3.46 0.00
C GLN A 28 -12.53 -4.18 -0.02
N LEU A 29 -12.55 -5.50 -0.19
CA LEU A 29 -11.34 -6.31 -0.30
C LEU A 29 -10.53 -5.93 -1.54
N ASP A 30 -11.16 -5.79 -2.70
CA ASP A 30 -10.49 -5.38 -3.94
C ASP A 30 -9.87 -3.98 -3.80
N HIS A 31 -10.60 -3.02 -3.22
CA HIS A 31 -10.07 -1.69 -2.93
C HIS A 31 -8.86 -1.77 -1.98
N LEU A 32 -8.96 -2.55 -0.90
CA LEU A 32 -7.86 -2.71 0.06
C LEU A 32 -6.62 -3.34 -0.60
N LEU A 33 -6.79 -4.38 -1.41
CA LEU A 33 -5.67 -5.04 -2.11
C LEU A 33 -5.01 -4.10 -3.11
N LYS A 34 -5.77 -3.24 -3.80
CA LYS A 34 -5.21 -2.21 -4.68
C LYS A 34 -4.38 -1.18 -3.92
N VAL A 35 -4.89 -0.69 -2.79
CA VAL A 35 -4.16 0.26 -1.92
C VAL A 35 -2.89 -0.40 -1.37
N ALA A 36 -2.99 -1.62 -0.85
CA ALA A 36 -1.85 -2.37 -0.34
C ALA A 36 -0.80 -2.65 -1.43
N SER A 37 -1.23 -2.96 -2.66
CA SER A 37 -0.33 -3.12 -3.81
C SER A 37 0.42 -1.82 -4.10
N SER A 38 -0.26 -0.69 -4.16
CA SER A 38 0.37 0.62 -4.40
C SER A 38 1.42 0.95 -3.34
N ILE A 39 1.09 0.77 -2.05
CA ILE A 39 2.01 1.04 -0.94
C ILE A 39 3.21 0.09 -0.98
N SER A 40 2.96 -1.20 -1.26
CA SER A 40 4.00 -2.23 -1.38
C SER A 40 4.97 -1.95 -2.53
N GLN A 41 4.48 -1.45 -3.66
CA GLN A 41 5.32 -1.05 -4.81
C GLN A 41 6.25 0.12 -4.43
N ASP A 42 5.71 1.15 -3.78
CA ASP A 42 6.51 2.30 -3.32
C ASP A 42 7.53 1.88 -2.25
N ALA A 43 7.16 0.99 -1.34
CA ALA A 43 8.07 0.43 -0.34
C ALA A 43 9.20 -0.38 -0.99
N ASN A 44 8.89 -1.21 -1.99
CA ASN A 44 9.90 -1.96 -2.76
C ASN A 44 10.87 -1.01 -3.50
N LYS A 45 10.33 0.06 -4.09
CA LYS A 45 11.15 1.10 -4.74
C LYS A 45 12.08 1.77 -3.74
N THR A 46 11.55 2.20 -2.59
CA THR A 46 12.34 2.83 -1.52
C THR A 46 13.43 1.89 -1.02
N TRP A 47 13.11 0.60 -0.82
CA TRP A 47 14.10 -0.42 -0.46
C TRP A 47 15.21 -0.53 -1.51
N ALA A 48 14.86 -0.51 -2.79
CA ALA A 48 15.83 -0.61 -3.89
C ALA A 48 16.74 0.62 -3.97
N GLU A 49 16.21 1.82 -3.71
CA GLU A 49 16.99 3.06 -3.61
C GLU A 49 17.98 2.98 -2.44
N MET A 50 17.51 2.59 -1.24
CA MET A 50 18.38 2.38 -0.07
C MET A 50 19.47 1.34 -0.34
N TRP A 51 19.12 0.23 -0.99
CA TRP A 51 20.09 -0.79 -1.40
C TRP A 51 21.09 -0.23 -2.43
N GLY A 52 20.64 0.63 -3.34
CA GLY A 52 21.48 1.30 -4.33
C GLY A 52 22.58 2.15 -3.70
N GLU A 53 22.28 2.81 -2.58
CA GLU A 53 23.27 3.54 -1.79
C GLU A 53 24.14 2.59 -0.95
N LEU A 54 23.53 1.58 -0.33
CA LEU A 54 24.22 0.66 0.58
C LEU A 54 25.15 -0.33 -0.13
N LYS A 55 24.83 -0.77 -1.36
CA LYS A 55 25.63 -1.75 -2.11
C LYS A 55 27.06 -1.27 -2.39
N ARG A 56 27.32 0.04 -2.34
CA ARG A 56 28.68 0.58 -2.49
C ARG A 56 29.55 0.27 -1.27
N LEU A 57 28.90 0.05 -0.13
CA LEU A 57 29.51 -0.27 1.16
C LEU A 57 29.56 -1.77 1.41
N ALA A 58 28.77 -2.57 0.69
CA ALA A 58 28.72 -4.03 0.84
C ALA A 58 29.28 -4.75 -0.40
N THR A 59 30.24 -5.65 -0.21
CA THR A 59 30.60 -6.62 -1.26
C THR A 59 29.49 -7.64 -1.44
N GLY A 60 29.44 -8.29 -2.62
CA GLY A 60 28.38 -9.26 -2.97
C GLY A 60 28.24 -10.47 -2.03
N GLY A 61 29.21 -10.68 -1.12
CA GLY A 61 29.15 -11.70 -0.06
C GLY A 61 28.69 -11.20 1.31
N GLY A 62 28.20 -9.96 1.42
CA GLY A 62 27.79 -9.36 2.70
C GLY A 62 28.95 -8.87 3.57
N LEU A 63 30.19 -8.92 3.05
CA LEU A 63 31.33 -8.28 3.71
C LEU A 63 31.32 -6.79 3.38
N VAL A 64 31.26 -5.97 4.41
CA VAL A 64 31.29 -4.52 4.27
C VAL A 64 32.73 -4.07 4.05
N VAL A 65 32.92 -3.13 3.12
CA VAL A 65 34.26 -2.61 2.80
C VAL A 65 34.82 -1.86 4.02
N PRO A 66 36.14 -1.94 4.30
CA PRO A 66 36.75 -1.29 5.47
C PRO A 66 36.46 0.22 5.57
N GLU A 67 36.16 0.88 4.45
CA GLU A 67 35.81 2.29 4.37
C GLU A 67 34.47 2.62 5.03
N ALA A 68 33.52 1.68 5.05
CA ALA A 68 32.21 1.88 5.67
C ALA A 68 32.29 1.86 7.21
N GLU A 69 33.31 1.20 7.78
CA GLU A 69 33.56 1.18 9.23
C GLU A 69 33.99 2.55 9.76
N ARG A 70 34.38 3.49 8.89
CA ARG A 70 34.86 4.83 9.28
C ARG A 70 33.77 5.88 9.47
N GLY A 71 32.50 5.49 9.52
CA GLY A 71 31.40 6.43 9.71
C GLY A 71 30.23 5.86 10.50
N PHE A 72 29.48 4.97 9.87
CA PHE A 72 28.30 4.36 10.48
C PHE A 72 28.55 2.86 10.68
N VAL A 73 28.38 2.41 11.91
CA VAL A 73 28.36 1.00 12.25
C VAL A 73 27.03 0.72 12.95
N PRO A 74 26.17 -0.15 12.40
CA PRO A 74 24.95 -0.56 13.07
C PRO A 74 25.26 -1.15 14.44
N ALA A 75 24.44 -0.87 15.46
CA ALA A 75 24.64 -1.44 16.79
C ALA A 75 24.60 -2.98 16.81
N CYS A 76 23.87 -3.59 15.87
CA CYS A 76 23.82 -5.04 15.67
C CYS A 76 24.95 -5.59 14.78
N GLY A 77 25.87 -4.74 14.34
CA GLY A 77 26.86 -5.09 13.33
C GLY A 77 26.28 -5.22 11.92
N TRP A 78 27.17 -5.23 10.95
CA TRP A 78 26.82 -5.29 9.53
C TRP A 78 26.13 -6.58 9.08
N PRO A 79 26.58 -7.79 9.49
CA PRO A 79 25.93 -9.02 9.06
C PRO A 79 24.46 -9.10 9.45
N GLU A 80 24.14 -8.83 10.73
CA GLU A 80 22.77 -8.88 11.23
C GLU A 80 21.91 -7.76 10.62
N PHE A 81 22.48 -6.58 10.40
CA PHE A 81 21.79 -5.49 9.72
C PHE A 81 21.40 -5.87 8.30
N LEU A 82 22.33 -6.44 7.52
CA LEU A 82 22.09 -6.85 6.14
C LEU A 82 21.08 -7.98 6.07
N GLU A 83 21.14 -8.96 6.99
CA GLU A 83 20.15 -10.03 7.07
C GLU A 83 18.72 -9.48 7.28
N LYS A 84 18.55 -8.57 8.25
CA LYS A 84 17.26 -7.90 8.48
C LYS A 84 16.80 -7.08 7.28
N PHE A 85 17.74 -6.41 6.60
CA PHE A 85 17.45 -5.63 5.41
C PHE A 85 16.99 -6.50 4.22
N TRP A 86 17.59 -7.68 4.03
CA TRP A 86 17.13 -8.67 3.07
C TRP A 86 15.79 -9.29 3.46
N LEU A 87 15.58 -9.57 4.75
CA LEU A 87 14.31 -10.08 5.26
C LEU A 87 13.17 -9.08 5.00
N LEU A 88 13.41 -7.78 5.17
CA LEU A 88 12.48 -6.73 4.80
C LEU A 88 12.09 -6.82 3.32
N LYS A 89 13.05 -7.03 2.41
CA LYS A 89 12.75 -7.22 0.98
C LYS A 89 11.81 -8.40 0.75
N HIS A 90 12.08 -9.52 1.41
CA HIS A 90 11.24 -10.72 1.29
C HIS A 90 9.81 -10.48 1.78
N TYR A 91 9.61 -9.70 2.84
CA TYR A 91 8.27 -9.33 3.28
C TYR A 91 7.54 -8.46 2.27
N LEU A 92 8.21 -7.44 1.72
CA LEU A 92 7.64 -6.57 0.70
C LEU A 92 7.28 -7.35 -0.57
N ASP A 93 8.14 -8.28 -1.01
CA ASP A 93 7.84 -9.17 -2.15
C ASP A 93 6.64 -10.09 -1.87
N SER A 94 6.52 -10.57 -0.64
CA SER A 94 5.40 -11.44 -0.24
C SER A 94 4.08 -10.68 -0.27
N ILE A 95 4.05 -9.45 0.23
CA ILE A 95 2.87 -8.57 0.17
C ILE A 95 2.50 -8.30 -1.29
N GLN A 96 3.47 -7.97 -2.13
CA GLN A 96 3.23 -7.73 -3.55
C GLN A 96 2.59 -8.95 -4.23
N ARG A 97 3.13 -10.15 -3.99
CA ARG A 97 2.57 -11.40 -4.54
C ARG A 97 1.14 -11.68 -4.06
N ILE A 98 0.81 -11.35 -2.82
CA ILE A 98 -0.56 -11.49 -2.30
C ILE A 98 -1.50 -10.54 -3.04
N CYS A 99 -1.07 -9.29 -3.27
CA CYS A 99 -1.89 -8.29 -3.95
C CYS A 99 -2.04 -8.57 -5.46
N ASP A 100 -1.04 -9.20 -6.08
CA ASP A 100 -1.03 -9.51 -7.52
C ASP A 100 -1.76 -10.81 -7.86
N ARG A 101 -1.98 -11.70 -6.88
CA ARG A 101 -2.80 -12.91 -7.04
C ARG A 101 -4.27 -12.53 -7.20
N LYS A 102 -4.67 -12.29 -8.44
CA LYS A 102 -6.07 -12.31 -8.90
C LYS A 102 -6.56 -13.73 -9.11
#